data_AF-A0A7W8AZ31-F1
#
_entry.id   AF-A0A7W8AZ31-F1
#
_cell.length_a   1.000
_cell.length_b   1.000
_cell.length_c   1.000
_cell.angle_alpha   90.00
_cell.angle_beta   90.00
_cell.angle_gamma   90.00
#
_symmetry.space_group_name_H-M   'P 1'
#
loop_
_entity.id
_entity.type
_entity.pdbx_description
1 polymer ?
#
loop_
_entity_poly.entity_id
_entity_poly.type
_entity_poly.pdbx_seq_one_letter_code
_entity_poly.pdbx_strand_id
1 'polypeptide(L)'
;MLRFAFYGRVSTEDQQDPAASRAWRLARATALTEAQGPVAAEYFDVGQSRAIPWKRRPRATALLTAPDRGFDAVVIGEPQRAFYGN
;
A
#
# COMPACT_ATOMS: atom_id res chain seq x y z
N MET A 1 13.31 16.29 -2.44
CA MET A 1 13.13 14.85 -2.74
C MET A 1 11.77 14.44 -2.19
N LEU A 2 10.94 13.73 -2.96
CA LEU A 2 9.61 13.34 -2.51
C LEU A 2 9.72 12.17 -1.52
N ARG A 3 8.93 12.21 -0.45
CA ARG A 3 8.75 11.09 0.47
C ARG A 3 7.46 10.36 0.11
N PHE A 4 7.54 9.06 -0.08
CA PHE A 4 6.39 8.26 -0.48
C PHE A 4 5.83 7.45 0.69
N ALA A 5 4.51 7.37 0.78
CA ALA A 5 3.84 6.31 1.53
C ALA A 5 3.51 5.15 0.60
N PHE A 6 3.99 3.96 0.93
CA PHE A 6 3.58 2.74 0.26
C PHE A 6 2.24 2.25 0.82
N TYR A 7 1.30 1.95 -0.08
CA TYR A 7 0.12 1.18 0.25
C TYR A 7 0.09 -0.17 -0.48
N GLY A 8 -0.15 -1.23 0.27
CA GLY A 8 -0.36 -2.57 -0.26
C GLY A 8 -1.43 -3.34 0.51
N ARG A 9 -1.86 -4.46 -0.08
CA ARG A 9 -2.75 -5.40 0.60
C ARG A 9 -2.61 -6.84 0.12
N VAL A 10 -3.08 -7.76 0.94
CA VAL A 10 -3.25 -9.18 0.62
C VAL A 10 -4.59 -9.68 1.18
N SER A 11 -5.36 -10.42 0.37
CA SER A 11 -6.58 -11.09 0.86
C SER A 11 -6.21 -12.40 1.55
N THR A 12 -7.01 -12.85 2.50
CA THR A 12 -6.93 -14.23 3.02
C THR A 12 -7.31 -15.25 1.96
N GLU A 13 -8.10 -14.86 0.97
CA GLU A 13 -8.52 -15.68 -0.17
C GLU A 13 -7.38 -15.97 -1.15
N ASP A 14 -6.33 -15.13 -1.17
CA ASP A 14 -5.22 -15.27 -2.11
C ASP A 14 -4.29 -16.45 -1.76
N GLN A 15 -4.46 -17.07 -0.57
CA GLN A 15 -3.57 -18.13 -0.01
C GLN A 15 -2.07 -17.78 -0.07
N GLN A 16 -1.74 -16.49 -0.01
CA GLN A 16 -0.37 -15.98 -0.04
C GLN A 16 0.16 -15.76 1.37
N ASP A 17 1.44 -16.05 1.58
CA ASP A 17 2.14 -15.64 2.81
C ASP A 17 2.16 -14.09 2.90
N PRO A 18 1.62 -13.50 3.99
CA PRO A 18 1.54 -12.05 4.12
C PRO A 18 2.90 -11.35 4.12
N ALA A 19 3.95 -11.97 4.67
CA ALA A 19 5.27 -11.35 4.76
C ALA A 19 5.96 -11.29 3.39
N ALA A 20 5.93 -12.37 2.63
CA ALA A 20 6.42 -12.43 1.26
C ALA A 20 5.61 -11.49 0.34
N SER A 21 4.29 -11.48 0.50
CA SER A 21 3.36 -10.61 -0.23
C SER A 21 3.68 -9.13 0.00
N ARG A 22 3.94 -8.76 1.25
CA ARG A 22 4.38 -7.42 1.66
C ARG A 22 5.75 -7.07 1.07
N ALA A 23 6.75 -7.92 1.26
CA ALA A 23 8.12 -7.68 0.79
C ALA A 23 8.18 -7.46 -0.73
N TRP A 24 7.48 -8.30 -1.49
CA TRP A 24 7.38 -8.17 -2.95
C TRP A 24 6.79 -6.83 -3.38
N ARG A 25 5.65 -6.43 -2.79
CA ARG A 25 4.96 -5.19 -3.17
C ARG A 25 5.75 -3.96 -2.73
N LEU A 26 6.41 -4.00 -1.58
CA LEU A 26 7.29 -2.93 -1.11
C LEU A 26 8.50 -2.78 -2.04
N ALA A 27 9.18 -3.88 -2.41
CA ALA A 27 10.30 -3.83 -3.34
C ALA A 27 9.91 -3.20 -4.68
N ARG A 28 8.74 -3.58 -5.21
CA ARG A 28 8.18 -3.00 -6.44
C ARG A 28 7.86 -1.51 -6.28
N ALA A 29 7.29 -1.10 -5.15
CA ALA A 29 7.02 0.31 -4.87
C ALA A 29 8.31 1.12 -4.76
N THR A 30 9.33 0.61 -4.08
CA THR A 30 10.65 1.25 -3.96
C THR A 30 11.30 1.46 -5.32
N ALA A 31 11.29 0.42 -6.18
CA ALA A 31 11.84 0.53 -7.54
C ALA A 31 11.10 1.59 -8.39
N LEU A 32 9.79 1.79 -8.18
CA LEU A 32 9.04 2.82 -8.88
C LEU A 32 9.36 4.24 -8.44
N THR A 33 9.83 4.43 -7.20
CA THR A 33 10.06 5.76 -6.62
C THR A 33 11.53 6.15 -6.50
N GLU A 34 12.46 5.23 -6.74
CA GLU A 34 13.89 5.39 -6.43
C GLU A 34 14.51 6.67 -7.02
N ALA A 35 14.05 7.09 -8.20
CA ALA A 35 14.53 8.31 -8.86
C ALA A 35 13.96 9.61 -8.26
N GLN A 36 12.84 9.55 -7.53
CA GLN A 36 12.16 10.73 -6.96
C GLN A 36 12.32 10.82 -5.43
N GLY A 37 12.50 9.68 -4.77
CA GLY A 37 12.78 9.59 -3.35
C GLY A 37 12.29 8.31 -2.66
N PRO A 38 12.47 8.22 -1.33
CA PRO A 38 12.30 6.98 -0.61
C PRO A 38 10.84 6.73 -0.23
N VAL A 39 10.53 5.47 0.04
CA VAL A 39 9.34 5.08 0.82
C VAL A 39 9.62 5.37 2.29
N ALA A 40 8.96 6.39 2.84
CA ALA A 40 9.13 6.86 4.22
C ALA A 40 8.09 6.29 5.19
N ALA A 41 6.98 5.77 4.67
CA ALA A 41 5.92 5.16 5.46
C ALA A 41 5.30 3.96 4.72
N GLU A 42 4.78 3.00 5.48
CA GLU A 42 4.15 1.80 4.94
C GLU A 42 2.79 1.53 5.59
N TYR A 43 1.82 1.21 4.74
CA TYR A 43 0.47 0.83 5.11
C TYR A 43 0.10 -0.46 4.37
N PHE A 44 0.03 -1.57 5.10
CA PHE A 44 -0.20 -2.89 4.51
C PHE A 44 -1.38 -3.65 5.12
N ASP A 45 -2.48 -3.77 4.39
CA ASP A 45 -3.66 -4.50 4.86
C ASP A 45 -3.53 -6.01 4.63
N VAL A 46 -3.72 -6.79 5.70
CA VAL A 46 -3.76 -8.27 5.65
C VAL A 46 -5.18 -8.76 5.88
N GLY A 47 -5.61 -9.73 5.08
CA GLY A 47 -6.95 -10.31 5.17
C GLY A 47 -8.07 -9.39 4.69
N GLN A 48 -7.74 -8.38 3.88
CA GLN A 48 -8.72 -7.44 3.35
C GLN A 48 -8.92 -7.66 1.85
N SER A 49 -10.18 -7.83 1.44
CA SER A 49 -10.55 -7.93 0.03
C SER A 49 -10.31 -6.60 -0.70
N ARG A 50 -9.97 -6.63 -2.01
CA ARG A 50 -10.01 -5.41 -2.83
C ARG A 50 -11.43 -4.87 -3.04
N ALA A 51 -12.45 -5.71 -2.92
CA ALA A 51 -13.81 -5.30 -3.20
C ALA A 51 -14.38 -4.37 -2.11
N ILE A 52 -13.82 -4.38 -0.90
CA ILE A 52 -14.29 -3.48 0.15
C ILE A 52 -13.66 -2.08 0.01
N PRO A 53 -14.42 -1.00 0.28
CA PRO A 53 -13.90 0.37 0.22
C PRO A 53 -12.68 0.57 1.14
N TRP A 54 -11.78 1.47 0.75
CA TRP A 54 -10.57 1.80 1.53
C TRP A 54 -10.89 2.25 2.96
N LYS A 55 -11.99 3.00 3.17
CA LYS A 55 -12.46 3.43 4.50
C LYS A 55 -12.83 2.26 5.45
N ARG A 56 -12.95 1.04 4.93
CA ARG A 56 -13.21 -0.18 5.70
C ARG A 56 -11.98 -1.05 5.89
N ARG A 57 -10.82 -0.63 5.36
CA ARG A 57 -9.55 -1.34 5.54
C ARG A 57 -8.69 -0.58 6.55
N PRO A 58 -8.21 -1.21 7.63
CA PRO A 58 -7.55 -0.49 8.72
C PRO A 58 -6.32 0.32 8.30
N ARG A 59 -5.42 -0.25 7.47
CA ARG A 59 -4.19 0.44 7.05
C ARG A 59 -4.47 1.47 5.95
N ALA A 60 -5.36 1.19 5.02
CA ALA A 60 -5.80 2.20 4.06
C ALA A 60 -6.44 3.41 4.75
N THR A 61 -7.28 3.18 5.77
CA THR A 61 -7.89 4.25 6.56
C THR A 61 -6.82 5.06 7.29
N ALA A 62 -5.87 4.40 7.96
CA ALA A 62 -4.76 5.07 8.62
C ALA A 62 -3.93 5.94 7.66
N LEU A 63 -3.72 5.49 6.41
CA LEU A 63 -3.07 6.31 5.38
C LEU A 63 -3.90 7.55 5.03
N LEU A 64 -5.20 7.38 4.81
CA LEU A 64 -6.10 8.46 4.41
C LEU A 64 -6.27 9.53 5.49
N THR A 65 -6.23 9.12 6.76
CA THR A 65 -6.49 10.01 7.91
C THR A 65 -5.23 10.46 8.64
N ALA A 66 -4.03 10.13 8.16
CA ALA A 66 -2.78 10.49 8.82
C ALA A 66 -2.64 12.03 8.95
N PRO A 67 -2.68 12.60 10.17
CA PRO A 67 -2.32 14.00 10.38
C PRO A 67 -0.80 14.15 10.23
N ASP A 68 -0.32 15.28 9.69
CA ASP A 68 1.12 15.59 9.55
C ASP A 68 1.95 14.41 9.01
N ARG A 69 1.42 13.80 7.94
CA ARG A 69 1.67 12.44 7.44
C ARG A 69 3.13 12.05 7.20
N GLY A 70 4.06 13.01 7.13
CA GLY A 70 5.48 12.72 6.89
C GLY A 70 5.81 12.20 5.49
N PHE A 71 4.84 12.20 4.57
CA PHE A 71 5.01 11.86 3.16
C PHE A 71 4.28 12.87 2.26
N ASP A 72 4.73 12.94 1.01
CA ASP A 72 4.29 13.93 0.02
C ASP A 72 3.46 13.25 -1.10
N ALA A 73 3.64 11.94 -1.31
CA ALA A 73 2.94 11.17 -2.34
C ALA A 73 2.63 9.73 -1.87
N VAL A 74 1.69 9.07 -2.54
CA VAL A 74 1.35 7.65 -2.30
C VAL A 74 1.80 6.80 -3.49
N VAL A 75 2.44 5.66 -3.21
CA VAL A 75 2.83 4.68 -4.22
C VAL A 75 2.11 3.34 -3.98
N ILE A 76 1.62 2.76 -5.07
CA ILE A 76 0.96 1.45 -5.10
C ILE A 76 1.59 0.64 -6.23
N GLY A 77 2.40 -0.37 -5.88
CA GLY A 77 3.13 -1.17 -6.88
C GLY A 77 2.26 -2.10 -7.73
N GLU A 78 1.05 -2.42 -7.25
CA GLU A 78 0.09 -3.28 -7.95
C GLU A 78 -1.34 -2.69 -7.82
N PRO A 79 -1.71 -1.72 -8.69
CA PRO A 79 -3.01 -1.05 -8.63
C PRO A 79 -4.20 -2.02 -8.66
N GLN A 80 -4.10 -3.09 -9.44
CA GLN A 80 -5.10 -4.16 -9.52
C GLN A 80 -5.34 -4.86 -8.17
N ARG A 81 -4.36 -4.82 -7.26
CA ARG A 81 -4.54 -5.33 -5.90
C ARG A 81 -5.14 -4.26 -4.99
N ALA A 82 -4.84 -2.98 -5.15
CA ALA A 82 -5.37 -1.96 -4.26
C ALA A 82 -6.81 -1.55 -4.57
N PHE A 83 -7.21 -1.56 -5.85
CA PHE A 83 -8.50 -1.07 -6.32
C PHE A 83 -9.39 -2.19 -6.88
N TYR A 84 -10.69 -1.91 -6.90
CA TYR A 84 -11.74 -2.78 -7.44
C TYR A 84 -12.84 -1.91 -8.06
N GLY A 85 -13.46 -2.41 -9.13
CA GLY A 85 -14.38 -1.65 -9.97
C GLY A 85 -13.69 -1.03 -11.19
N ASN A 86 -14.49 -0.49 -12.10
CA ASN A 86 -14.07 0.32 -13.25
C ASN A 86 -14.25 1.81 -12.95
#